data_AF-A0A954ETG3-F1
#
_entry.id   AF-A0A954ETG3-F1
#
_cell.length_a   1.000
_cell.length_b   1.000
_cell.length_c   1.000
_cell.angle_alpha   90.00
_cell.angle_beta   90.00
_cell.angle_gamma   90.00
#
_symmetry.space_group_name_H-M   'P 1'
#
loop_
_entity.id
_entity.type
_entity.pdbx_description
1 polymer ?
#
loop_
_entity_poly.entity_id
_entity_poly.type
_entity_poly.pdbx_seq_one_letter_code
_entity_poly.pdbx_strand_id
1 'polypeptide(L)'
;MMAAAENPSGGGAAEGMGLGMGFAMANRMAGGFAPAAPGMQAPPPPPQLVWHIAVGGQTQGPFDQTQLAQGIQSGQVTRETLVWNPGLGNWTAAGQVPQLGAYFGAATPPPPPPVP
;
A
#
# COMPACT_ATOMS: atom_id res chain seq x y z
N MET A 1 60.67 36.17 15.75
CA MET A 1 61.08 34.75 15.78
C MET A 1 60.74 34.14 14.43
N MET A 2 61.78 33.81 13.64
CA MET A 2 61.89 32.74 12.62
C MET A 2 60.79 32.70 11.53
N ALA A 3 60.98 33.22 10.30
CA ALA A 3 61.96 32.90 9.24
C ALA A 3 61.77 31.52 8.56
N ALA A 4 61.39 31.59 7.27
CA ALA A 4 61.80 30.78 6.12
C ALA A 4 61.49 29.28 6.08
N ALA A 5 60.76 28.87 5.03
CA ALA A 5 61.41 28.23 3.87
C ALA A 5 60.40 28.04 2.73
N GLU A 6 60.68 28.74 1.64
CA GLU A 6 60.10 28.52 0.32
C GLU A 6 60.96 27.47 -0.43
N ASN A 7 60.34 26.89 -1.47
CA ASN A 7 60.95 26.37 -2.72
C ASN A 7 61.61 24.97 -2.69
N PRO A 8 61.84 24.33 -3.87
CA PRO A 8 60.96 24.17 -5.04
C PRO A 8 61.10 22.76 -5.68
N SER A 9 60.28 22.50 -6.71
CA SER A 9 60.59 21.69 -7.91
C SER A 9 61.10 20.24 -7.79
N GLY A 10 60.30 19.32 -8.32
CA GLY A 10 60.69 17.98 -8.78
C GLY A 10 59.45 17.10 -8.78
N GLY A 11 58.65 17.02 -9.84
CA GLY A 11 59.07 16.68 -11.18
C GLY A 11 58.82 15.19 -11.39
N GLY A 12 57.75 14.87 -12.12
CA GLY A 12 57.63 13.62 -12.86
C GLY A 12 56.78 12.52 -12.21
N ALA A 13 55.86 12.03 -13.02
CA ALA A 13 55.48 10.62 -13.06
C ALA A 13 54.67 10.08 -11.86
N ALA A 14 53.38 10.43 -11.83
CA ALA A 14 52.35 9.42 -11.61
C ALA A 14 51.08 9.74 -12.40
N GLU A 15 51.25 10.19 -13.64
CA GLU A 15 50.21 10.32 -14.68
C GLU A 15 49.63 8.96 -15.13
N GLY A 16 49.84 7.87 -14.38
CA GLY A 16 49.51 6.51 -14.81
C GLY A 16 48.63 5.69 -13.87
N MET A 17 48.15 6.24 -12.75
CA MET A 17 47.42 5.44 -11.74
C MET A 17 46.17 6.10 -11.14
N GLY A 18 45.69 7.21 -11.70
CA GLY A 18 44.45 7.87 -11.25
C GLY A 18 43.25 7.65 -12.17
N LEU A 19 43.47 7.27 -13.43
CA LEU A 19 42.41 7.20 -14.44
C LEU A 19 41.59 5.90 -14.37
N GLY A 20 42.12 4.78 -13.85
CA GLY A 20 41.36 3.52 -13.75
C GLY A 20 40.41 3.44 -12.54
N MET A 21 40.73 4.16 -11.45
CA MET A 21 39.93 4.17 -10.22
C MET A 21 38.91 5.31 -10.19
N GLY A 22 39.13 6.37 -10.99
CA GLY A 22 38.17 7.44 -11.23
C GLY A 22 36.88 6.98 -11.94
N PHE A 23 36.99 6.07 -12.92
CA PHE A 23 35.81 5.54 -13.63
C PHE A 23 35.04 4.47 -12.83
N ALA A 24 35.71 3.68 -11.97
CA ALA A 24 35.03 2.68 -11.13
C ALA A 24 34.22 3.33 -9.99
N MET A 25 34.71 4.43 -9.42
CA MET A 25 33.91 5.26 -8.50
C MET A 25 32.87 6.09 -9.28
N ALA A 26 33.17 6.57 -10.50
CA ALA A 26 32.19 7.24 -11.34
C ALA A 26 31.03 6.32 -11.75
N ASN A 27 31.23 5.01 -11.93
CA ASN A 27 30.11 4.10 -12.20
C ASN A 27 29.23 3.85 -10.95
N ARG A 28 29.83 3.88 -9.75
CA ARG A 28 29.10 3.80 -8.47
C ARG A 28 28.41 5.11 -8.08
N MET A 29 28.95 6.25 -8.50
CA MET A 29 28.37 7.58 -8.26
C MET A 29 27.37 7.98 -9.36
N ALA A 30 27.59 7.57 -10.61
CA ALA A 30 26.63 7.69 -11.71
C ALA A 30 25.46 6.71 -11.58
N GLY A 31 25.66 5.56 -10.91
CA GLY A 31 24.57 4.67 -10.50
C GLY A 31 23.76 5.16 -9.29
N GLY A 32 24.21 6.22 -8.61
CA GLY A 32 23.55 6.79 -7.42
C GLY A 32 22.91 8.17 -7.64
N PHE A 33 23.16 8.81 -8.78
CA PHE A 33 22.65 10.14 -9.11
C PHE A 33 22.30 10.23 -10.59
N ALA A 34 21.40 9.35 -11.05
CA ALA A 34 20.53 9.77 -12.15
C ALA A 34 19.62 10.88 -11.60
N PRO A 35 19.47 12.03 -12.28
CA PRO A 35 18.33 12.89 -11.99
C PRO A 35 17.11 11.98 -12.19
N ALA A 36 16.36 11.74 -11.11
CA ALA A 36 15.02 11.23 -11.27
C ALA A 36 14.36 12.16 -12.28
N ALA A 37 14.13 11.67 -13.50
CA ALA A 37 13.14 12.28 -14.37
C ALA A 37 11.95 12.56 -13.45
N PRO A 38 11.37 13.77 -13.43
CA PRO A 38 10.24 14.06 -12.55
C PRO A 38 9.21 13.00 -12.91
N GLY A 39 9.17 11.97 -12.07
CA GLY A 39 8.31 10.85 -12.27
C GLY A 39 6.97 11.51 -12.32
N MET A 40 6.21 11.28 -13.38
CA MET A 40 4.78 11.37 -13.29
C MET A 40 4.42 10.53 -12.08
N GLN A 41 4.35 11.19 -10.92
CA GLN A 41 3.85 10.62 -9.69
C GLN A 41 2.45 10.21 -10.12
N ALA A 42 2.26 8.90 -10.31
CA ALA A 42 0.96 8.39 -10.66
C ALA A 42 -0.02 9.02 -9.65
N PRO A 43 -1.10 9.65 -10.14
CA PRO A 43 -2.02 10.35 -9.24
C PRO A 43 -2.39 9.39 -8.10
N PRO A 44 -2.48 9.90 -6.85
CA PRO A 44 -2.79 9.04 -5.71
C PRO A 44 -4.05 8.22 -6.03
N PRO A 45 -4.08 6.93 -5.67
CA PRO A 45 -5.25 6.10 -5.94
C PRO A 45 -6.49 6.74 -5.30
N PRO A 46 -7.65 6.67 -5.97
CA PRO A 46 -8.88 7.22 -5.43
C PRO A 46 -9.19 6.57 -4.07
N PRO A 47 -9.76 7.31 -3.11
CA PRO A 47 -10.12 6.76 -1.81
C PRO A 47 -11.07 5.57 -2.00
N GLN A 48 -10.66 4.41 -1.52
CA GLN A 48 -11.44 3.19 -1.61
C GLN A 48 -12.39 3.14 -0.41
N LEU A 49 -13.66 2.79 -0.65
CA LEU A 49 -14.66 2.66 0.41
C LEU A 49 -14.34 1.41 1.24
N VAL A 50 -13.63 1.61 2.34
CA VAL A 50 -13.30 0.56 3.30
C VAL A 50 -14.40 0.35 4.31
N TRP A 51 -14.60 -0.91 4.70
CA TRP A 51 -15.58 -1.35 5.67
C TRP A 51 -14.90 -2.02 6.85
N HIS A 52 -15.47 -1.83 8.03
CA HIS A 52 -15.08 -2.53 9.25
C HIS A 52 -16.32 -3.20 9.82
N ILE A 53 -16.12 -4.38 10.44
CA ILE A 53 -17.20 -5.14 11.07
C ILE A 53 -16.85 -5.44 12.52
N ALA A 54 -17.85 -5.53 13.40
CA ALA A 54 -17.67 -5.99 14.76
C ALA A 54 -18.19 -7.42 14.90
N VAL A 55 -17.28 -8.38 15.08
CA VAL A 55 -17.59 -9.80 15.25
C VAL A 55 -17.04 -10.25 16.59
N GLY A 56 -17.92 -10.77 17.46
CA GLY A 56 -17.52 -11.20 18.82
C GLY A 56 -16.97 -10.06 19.68
N GLY A 57 -17.41 -8.82 19.45
CA GLY A 57 -16.91 -7.64 20.16
C GLY A 57 -15.52 -7.16 19.72
N GLN A 58 -14.95 -7.74 18.66
CA GLN A 58 -13.70 -7.30 18.06
C GLN A 58 -13.95 -6.66 16.70
N THR A 59 -13.23 -5.58 16.40
CA THR A 59 -13.27 -4.95 15.09
C THR A 59 -12.38 -5.72 14.11
N GLN A 60 -12.92 -6.09 12.96
CA GLN A 60 -12.21 -6.74 11.86
C GLN A 60 -12.30 -5.86 10.60
N GLY A 61 -11.24 -5.88 9.79
CA GLY A 61 -11.11 -5.08 8.57
C GLY A 61 -9.73 -4.43 8.46
N PRO A 62 -9.50 -3.54 7.48
CA PRO A 62 -10.46 -3.04 6.49
C PRO A 62 -10.85 -4.09 5.45
N PHE A 63 -12.14 -4.13 5.10
CA PHE A 63 -12.69 -4.96 4.05
C PHE A 63 -13.24 -4.10 2.92
N ASP A 64 -13.12 -4.59 1.70
CA ASP A 64 -13.84 -4.03 0.56
C ASP A 64 -15.29 -4.55 0.52
N GLN A 65 -16.15 -3.88 -0.25
CA GLN A 65 -17.54 -4.29 -0.42
C GLN A 65 -17.68 -5.76 -0.84
N THR A 66 -16.82 -6.24 -1.73
CA THR A 66 -16.82 -7.64 -2.19
C THR A 66 -16.50 -8.62 -1.07
N GLN A 67 -15.49 -8.33 -0.24
CA GLN A 67 -15.12 -9.18 0.90
C GLN A 67 -16.23 -9.20 1.95
N LEU A 68 -16.86 -8.04 2.18
CA LEU A 68 -18.00 -7.95 3.08
C LEU A 68 -19.20 -8.76 2.56
N ALA A 69 -19.50 -8.69 1.26
CA ALA A 69 -20.53 -9.50 0.63
C ALA A 69 -20.25 -11.01 0.76
N GLN A 70 -19.00 -11.44 0.58
CA GLN A 70 -18.59 -12.83 0.84
C GLN A 70 -18.79 -13.23 2.30
N GLY A 71 -18.48 -12.33 3.25
CA GLY A 71 -18.74 -12.53 4.68
C GLY A 71 -20.23 -12.65 5.01
N ILE A 72 -21.09 -11.94 4.28
CA ILE A 72 -22.55 -12.06 4.39
C ILE A 72 -23.02 -13.41 3.85
N GLN A 73 -22.51 -13.83 2.69
CA GLN A 73 -22.86 -15.11 2.07
C GLN A 73 -22.38 -16.32 2.88
N SER A 74 -21.22 -16.22 3.53
CA SER A 74 -20.69 -17.26 4.40
C SER A 74 -21.36 -17.33 5.78
N GLY A 75 -22.20 -16.34 6.12
CA GLY A 75 -22.86 -16.22 7.42
C GLY A 75 -21.97 -15.67 8.52
N GLN A 76 -20.74 -15.25 8.22
CA GLN A 76 -19.85 -14.56 9.18
C GLN A 76 -20.37 -13.17 9.55
N VAL A 77 -21.05 -12.51 8.60
CA VAL A 77 -21.69 -11.20 8.78
C VAL A 77 -23.19 -11.39 8.67
N THR A 78 -23.92 -11.19 9.76
CA THR A 78 -25.37 -11.27 9.79
C THR A 78 -25.98 -9.86 9.75
N ARG A 79 -27.31 -9.78 9.63
CA ARG A 79 -28.02 -8.48 9.68
C ARG A 79 -27.77 -7.73 10.99
N GLU A 80 -27.41 -8.44 12.05
CA GLU A 80 -27.17 -7.90 13.40
C GLU A 80 -25.71 -7.49 13.61
N THR A 81 -24.79 -7.92 12.74
CA THR A 81 -23.37 -7.53 12.81
C THR A 81 -23.25 -6.03 12.63
N LEU A 82 -22.58 -5.35 13.56
CA LEU A 82 -22.30 -3.93 13.43
C LEU A 82 -21.23 -3.73 12.36
N VAL A 83 -21.50 -2.82 11.44
CA VAL A 83 -20.58 -2.40 10.38
C VAL A 83 -20.35 -0.91 10.45
N TRP A 84 -19.16 -0.49 10.03
CA TRP A 84 -18.79 0.91 9.96
C TRP A 84 -18.02 1.17 8.67
N ASN A 85 -18.23 2.34 8.10
CA ASN A 85 -17.43 2.87 7.01
C ASN A 85 -17.32 4.39 7.19
N PRO A 86 -16.35 5.06 6.57
CA PRO A 86 -16.17 6.50 6.73
C PRO A 86 -17.37 7.36 6.26
N GLY A 87 -18.26 6.82 5.41
CA GLY A 87 -19.49 7.49 4.99
C GLY A 87 -20.70 7.31 5.93
N LEU A 88 -20.67 6.31 6.82
CA LEU A 88 -21.73 6.04 7.80
C LEU A 88 -21.60 6.91 9.05
N GLY A 89 -20.38 7.30 9.42
CA GLY A 89 -20.11 8.09 10.62
C GLY A 89 -20.17 7.31 11.93
N ASN A 90 -21.11 6.36 12.07
CA ASN A 90 -21.28 5.51 13.26
C ASN A 90 -21.43 4.02 12.91
N TRP A 91 -21.13 3.16 13.89
CA TRP A 91 -21.42 1.73 13.80
C TRP A 91 -22.92 1.53 13.61
N THR A 92 -23.30 0.78 12.58
CA THR A 92 -24.68 0.57 12.17
C THR A 92 -24.86 -0.92 11.89
N ALA A 93 -26.02 -1.50 12.24
CA ALA A 93 -26.26 -2.91 11.95
C ALA A 93 -26.25 -3.15 10.43
N ALA A 94 -25.60 -4.22 9.96
CA ALA A 94 -25.44 -4.49 8.53
C ALA A 94 -26.79 -4.55 7.78
N GLY A 95 -27.84 -5.06 8.44
CA GLY A 95 -29.20 -5.09 7.88
C GLY A 95 -29.89 -3.73 7.76
N GLN A 96 -29.40 -2.70 8.45
CA GLN A 96 -29.89 -1.32 8.35
C GLN A 96 -29.13 -0.52 7.29
N VAL A 97 -28.02 -1.03 6.78
CA VAL A 97 -27.22 -0.36 5.76
C VAL A 97 -27.81 -0.66 4.38
N PRO A 98 -28.36 0.35 3.65
CA PRO A 98 -28.99 0.12 2.36
C PRO A 98 -28.03 -0.46 1.31
N GLN A 99 -26.74 -0.08 1.39
CA GLN A 99 -25.67 -0.57 0.52
C GLN A 99 -25.42 -2.06 0.68
N LEU A 100 -25.78 -2.65 1.83
CA LEU A 100 -25.60 -4.07 2.12
C LEU A 100 -26.88 -4.89 2.00
N GLY A 101 -28.04 -4.23 2.00
CA GLY A 101 -29.35 -4.87 1.93
C GLY A 101 -29.48 -5.85 0.75
N ALA A 102 -28.88 -5.52 -0.40
CA ALA A 102 -28.86 -6.38 -1.58
C ALA A 102 -28.10 -7.69 -1.39
N TYR A 103 -27.11 -7.75 -0.50
CA TYR A 103 -26.33 -8.97 -0.23
C TYR A 103 -27.00 -9.90 0.78
N PHE A 104 -27.98 -9.39 1.55
CA PHE A 104 -28.73 -10.17 2.53
C PHE A 104 -29.94 -10.94 1.93
N GLY A 105 -30.21 -10.81 0.63
CA GLY A 105 -31.18 -11.61 -0.12
C GLY A 105 -30.52 -12.24 -1.36
N ALA A 106 -30.91 -13.41 -1.86
CA ALA A 106 -32.09 -14.21 -1.60
C ALA A 106 -31.79 -15.38 -0.65
N ALA A 107 -32.78 -15.71 0.19
CA ALA A 107 -32.93 -17.08 0.65
C ALA A 107 -32.78 -17.99 -0.56
N THR A 108 -31.83 -18.92 -0.50
CA THR A 108 -31.72 -19.96 -1.52
C THR A 108 -33.11 -20.59 -1.67
N PRO A 109 -33.62 -20.75 -2.91
CA PRO A 109 -34.85 -21.50 -3.09
C PRO A 109 -34.65 -22.86 -2.39
N PRO A 110 -35.66 -23.36 -1.65
CA PRO A 110 -35.55 -24.63 -0.96
C PRO A 110 -35.06 -25.71 -1.94
N PRO A 111 -34.18 -26.62 -1.50
CA PRO A 111 -33.70 -27.69 -2.38
C PRO A 111 -34.90 -28.42 -2.99
N PRO A 112 -34.87 -28.72 -4.30
CA PRO A 112 -35.95 -29.45 -4.94
C PRO A 112 -36.17 -30.79 -4.20
N PRO A 113 -37.43 -31.23 -4.02
CA PRO A 113 -37.70 -32.51 -3.38
C PRO A 113 -37.01 -33.64 -4.16
N PRO A 114 -36.53 -34.71 -3.48
CA PRO A 114 -35.96 -35.85 -4.17
C PRO A 114 -36.99 -36.44 -5.14
N VAL A 115 -36.58 -36.67 -6.38
CA VAL A 115 -37.40 -37.38 -7.36
C VAL A 115 -37.50 -38.86 -6.93
N PRO A 116 -38.69 -39.49 -7.00
CA PRO A 116 -38.89 -40.89 -6.64
C PRO A 116 -38.27 -41.88 -7.63
#